data_AF-A0A4Q6AU01-F1
#
_entry.id   AF-A0A4Q6AU01-F1
#
_cell.length_a   1.000
_cell.length_b   1.000
_cell.length_c   1.000
_cell.angle_alpha   90.00
_cell.angle_beta   90.00
_cell.angle_gamma   90.00
#
_symmetry.space_group_name_H-M   'P 1'
#
loop_
_entity.id
_entity.type
_entity.pdbx_description
1 polymer ?
#
loop_
_entity_poly.entity_id
_entity_poly.type
_entity_poly.pdbx_seq_one_letter_code
_entity_poly.pdbx_strand_id
1 'polypeptide(L)'
;MLCLAAAVFFAWFKSPLSQPAIDGINLFSPWPLHRVVDYSDLLALCVLPLAAHIKPKAIHLQATALICLRWALGCVAFFSLCSTSVYRGFFQAHPAMEEVYFGESITVKQPAEELLQNLTAKGITYRVDSVMFYPVTNQHNLFYKIQAATDTSSAWQPVSMKQDSTLYVRREGNLFYLIPEFRTENRTLRNVRFTLSENRKKTKTTITIQMFQADGLRGYV
;
A
#
# COMPACT_ATOMS: atom_id res chain seq x y z
N MET A 1 -0.34 -12.50 45.42
CA MET A 1 -0.71 -11.10 45.06
C MET A 1 -0.13 -10.65 43.73
N LEU A 2 1.17 -10.84 43.45
CA LEU A 2 1.81 -10.39 42.21
C LEU A 2 1.13 -10.92 40.92
N CYS A 3 0.84 -12.22 40.85
CA CYS A 3 0.20 -12.83 39.67
C CYS A 3 -1.21 -12.29 39.39
N LEU A 4 -1.97 -11.97 40.45
CA LEU A 4 -3.32 -11.42 40.32
C LEU A 4 -3.27 -9.97 39.85
N ALA A 5 -2.35 -9.17 40.39
CA ALA A 5 -2.12 -7.79 39.91
C ALA A 5 -1.66 -7.77 38.45
N ALA A 6 -0.77 -8.67 38.06
CA ALA A 6 -0.32 -8.82 36.67
C ALA A 6 -1.47 -9.23 35.75
N ALA A 7 -2.32 -10.18 36.16
CA ALA A 7 -3.50 -10.60 35.39
C ALA A 7 -4.48 -9.44 35.14
N VAL A 8 -4.82 -8.71 36.20
CA VAL A 8 -5.76 -7.58 36.15
C VAL A 8 -5.19 -6.45 35.29
N PHE A 9 -3.91 -6.11 35.47
CA PHE A 9 -3.24 -5.09 34.66
C PHE A 9 -3.19 -5.49 33.17
N PHE A 10 -2.81 -6.73 32.87
CA PHE A 10 -2.73 -7.22 31.50
C PHE A 10 -4.09 -7.25 30.80
N ALA A 11 -5.13 -7.71 31.50
CA ALA A 11 -6.50 -7.69 30.99
C ALA A 11 -7.02 -6.25 30.78
N TRP A 12 -6.76 -5.35 31.73
CA TRP A 12 -7.11 -3.93 31.60
C TRP A 12 -6.39 -3.28 30.41
N PHE A 13 -5.09 -3.52 30.25
CA PHE A 13 -4.28 -2.95 29.17
C PHE A 13 -4.78 -3.38 27.79
N LYS A 14 -5.24 -4.63 27.66
CA LYS A 14 -5.85 -5.17 26.43
C LYS A 14 -7.30 -4.72 26.19
N SER A 15 -8.00 -4.29 27.24
CA SER A 15 -9.38 -3.83 27.14
C SER A 15 -9.49 -2.42 26.52
N PRO A 16 -10.68 -2.01 26.03
CA PRO A 16 -10.92 -0.64 25.58
C PRO A 16 -10.75 0.42 26.68
N LEU A 17 -10.78 0.01 27.96
CA LEU A 17 -10.68 0.92 29.10
C LEU A 17 -9.27 1.52 29.26
N SER A 18 -8.25 0.97 28.59
CA SER A 18 -6.89 1.53 28.59
C SER A 18 -6.71 2.69 27.62
N GLN A 19 -7.68 2.95 26.72
CA GLN A 19 -7.56 3.96 25.67
C GLN A 19 -7.24 5.36 26.20
N PRO A 20 -7.93 5.88 27.25
CA PRO A 20 -7.63 7.21 27.78
C PRO A 20 -6.19 7.34 28.31
N ALA A 21 -5.62 6.25 28.85
CA ALA A 21 -4.24 6.25 29.32
C ALA A 21 -3.24 6.28 28.15
N ILE A 22 -3.53 5.54 27.07
CA ILE A 22 -2.72 5.54 25.84
C ILE A 22 -2.76 6.93 25.18
N ASP A 23 -3.93 7.56 25.13
CA ASP A 23 -4.10 8.90 24.57
C ASP A 23 -3.31 9.94 25.38
N GLY A 24 -3.31 9.82 26.71
CA GLY A 24 -2.51 10.66 27.59
C GLY A 24 -1.00 10.54 27.33
N ILE A 25 -0.50 9.32 27.09
CA ILE A 25 0.91 9.10 26.73
C ILE A 25 1.22 9.69 25.35
N ASN A 26 0.32 9.52 24.38
CA ASN A 26 0.48 10.03 23.03
C ASN A 26 0.51 11.56 22.96
N LEU A 27 -0.08 12.27 23.92
CA LEU A 27 -0.02 13.73 23.98
C LEU A 27 1.40 14.26 24.21
N PHE A 28 2.24 13.51 24.93
CA PHE A 28 3.58 13.93 25.32
C PHE A 28 4.69 13.13 24.61
N SER A 29 4.36 11.99 24.01
CA SER A 29 5.33 11.12 23.35
C SER A 29 5.52 11.52 21.88
N PRO A 30 6.77 11.64 21.39
CA PRO A 30 7.04 11.78 19.95
C PRO A 30 6.75 10.48 19.17
N TRP A 31 6.47 9.37 19.86
CA TRP A 31 6.13 8.08 19.28
C TRP A 31 4.67 7.70 19.61
N PRO A 32 3.76 7.70 18.63
CA PRO A 32 2.36 7.37 18.87
C PRO A 32 2.20 5.87 19.12
N LEU A 33 1.74 5.53 20.33
CA LEU A 33 1.32 4.19 20.71
C LEU A 33 -0.08 3.94 20.16
N HIS A 34 -0.22 2.89 19.35
CA HIS A 34 -1.51 2.40 18.90
C HIS A 34 -1.85 1.09 19.58
N ARG A 35 -3.11 0.94 20.00
CA ARG A 35 -3.61 -0.30 20.58
C ARG A 35 -3.76 -1.37 19.50
N VAL A 36 -3.04 -2.47 19.63
CA VAL A 36 -3.24 -3.68 18.81
C VAL A 36 -4.13 -4.64 19.60
N VAL A 37 -5.35 -4.82 19.10
CA VAL A 37 -6.36 -5.68 19.70
C VAL A 37 -6.18 -7.09 19.17
N ASP A 38 -5.18 -7.78 19.71
CA ASP A 38 -5.08 -9.23 19.61
C ASP A 38 -5.52 -9.85 20.95
N TYR A 39 -6.66 -10.54 20.93
CA TYR A 39 -7.23 -11.22 22.09
C TYR A 39 -6.62 -12.60 22.32
N SER A 40 -5.88 -13.14 21.34
CA SER A 40 -5.15 -14.40 21.54
C SER A 40 -4.10 -14.28 22.64
N ASP A 41 -3.59 -13.08 22.88
CA ASP A 41 -2.69 -12.76 23.98
C ASP A 41 -3.29 -13.03 25.37
N LEU A 42 -4.62 -13.02 25.52
CA LEU A 42 -5.27 -13.36 26.79
C LEU A 42 -5.08 -14.84 27.16
N LEU A 43 -4.74 -15.71 26.21
CA LEU A 43 -4.36 -17.10 26.49
C LEU A 43 -3.10 -17.18 27.38
N ALA A 44 -2.26 -16.14 27.40
CA ALA A 44 -1.13 -16.05 28.33
C ALA A 44 -1.58 -16.07 29.81
N LEU A 45 -2.81 -15.63 30.12
CA LEU A 45 -3.35 -15.68 31.48
C LEU A 45 -3.55 -17.11 31.97
N CYS A 46 -3.72 -18.10 31.08
CA CYS A 46 -3.84 -19.51 31.45
C CYS A 46 -2.58 -20.08 32.10
N VAL A 47 -1.42 -19.42 31.91
CA VAL A 47 -0.14 -19.82 32.53
C VAL A 47 -0.03 -19.31 33.98
N LEU A 48 -0.77 -18.26 34.36
CA LEU A 48 -0.67 -17.66 35.70
C LEU A 48 -1.12 -18.58 36.85
N PRO A 49 -2.19 -19.39 36.73
CA PRO A 49 -2.51 -20.42 37.73
C PRO A 49 -1.36 -21.40 37.92
N LEU A 50 -0.71 -21.82 36.83
CA LEU A 50 0.44 -22.72 36.89
C LEU A 50 1.62 -22.05 37.61
N ALA A 51 1.92 -20.79 37.28
CA ALA A 51 2.95 -19.99 37.92
C ALA A 51 2.68 -19.74 39.41
N ALA A 52 1.42 -19.59 39.81
CA ALA A 52 1.02 -19.40 41.21
C ALA A 52 1.19 -20.67 42.07
N HIS A 53 1.15 -21.86 41.47
CA HIS A 53 1.38 -23.14 42.16
C HIS A 53 2.85 -23.51 42.27
N ILE A 54 3.73 -22.86 41.50
CA ILE A 54 5.18 -22.99 41.64
C ILE A 54 5.58 -22.22 42.90
N LYS A 55 5.75 -22.94 44.02
CA LYS A 55 6.38 -22.36 45.20
C LYS A 55 7.81 -21.96 44.81
N PRO A 56 8.22 -20.69 44.99
CA PRO A 56 9.61 -20.34 44.81
C PRO A 56 10.41 -21.17 45.80
N LYS A 57 11.12 -22.17 45.30
CA LYS A 57 12.07 -22.92 46.12
C LYS A 57 13.08 -21.88 46.58
N ALA A 58 13.40 -21.84 47.87
CA ALA A 58 14.53 -21.04 48.36
C ALA A 58 15.80 -21.70 47.80
N ILE A 59 16.11 -21.40 46.55
CA ILE A 59 17.30 -21.92 45.91
C ILE A 59 18.42 -21.00 46.36
N HIS A 60 19.31 -21.52 47.21
CA HIS A 60 20.62 -20.92 47.45
C HIS A 60 21.49 -21.07 46.20
N LEU A 61 21.09 -20.41 45.11
CA LEU A 61 21.96 -20.21 43.96
C LEU A 61 23.04 -19.22 44.37
N GLN A 62 24.30 -19.53 44.06
CA GLN A 62 25.39 -18.58 44.22
C GLN A 62 25.01 -17.26 43.50
N ALA A 63 25.33 -16.12 44.12
CA ALA A 63 24.89 -14.80 43.68
C ALA A 63 25.21 -14.53 42.19
N THR A 64 26.31 -15.08 41.69
CA THR A 64 26.72 -15.03 40.27
C THR A 64 25.73 -15.71 39.33
N ALA A 65 25.18 -16.87 39.69
CA ALA A 65 24.20 -17.59 38.87
C ALA A 65 22.86 -16.84 38.77
N LEU A 66 22.44 -16.18 39.86
CA LEU A 66 21.24 -15.32 39.86
C LEU A 66 21.44 -14.08 39.00
N ILE A 67 22.63 -13.48 39.01
CA ILE A 67 22.97 -12.35 38.14
C ILE A 67 22.94 -12.78 36.67
N CYS A 68 23.58 -13.90 36.31
CA CYS A 68 23.57 -14.42 34.95
C CYS A 68 22.15 -14.76 34.47
N LEU A 69 21.34 -15.41 35.30
CA LEU A 69 19.96 -15.76 34.97
C LEU A 69 19.09 -14.50 34.76
N ARG A 70 19.30 -13.46 35.56
CA ARG A 70 18.57 -12.19 35.43
C ARG A 70 18.88 -11.49 34.11
N TRP A 71 20.14 -11.45 33.70
CA TRP A 71 20.53 -10.92 32.40
C TRP A 71 20.03 -11.78 31.25
N ALA A 72 20.09 -13.11 31.38
CA ALA A 72 19.55 -14.03 30.37
C ALA A 72 18.04 -13.82 30.16
N LEU A 73 17.26 -13.73 31.24
CA LEU A 73 15.84 -13.41 31.18
C LEU A 73 15.57 -12.03 30.59
N GLY A 74 16.40 -11.02 30.93
CA GLY A 74 16.33 -9.69 30.34
C GLY A 74 16.57 -9.71 28.82
N CYS A 75 17.57 -10.47 28.36
CA CYS A 75 17.85 -10.65 26.94
C CYS A 75 16.69 -11.37 26.23
N VAL A 76 16.16 -12.46 26.80
CA VAL A 76 15.02 -13.18 26.22
C VAL A 76 13.80 -12.28 26.13
N ALA A 77 13.50 -11.49 27.18
CA ALA A 77 12.41 -10.52 27.16
C ALA A 77 12.64 -9.42 26.11
N PHE A 78 13.86 -8.88 26.01
CA PHE A 78 14.22 -7.88 25.00
C PHE A 78 14.04 -8.43 23.57
N PHE A 79 14.59 -9.60 23.28
CA PHE A 79 14.45 -10.22 21.96
C PHE A 79 13.01 -10.65 21.66
N SER A 80 12.23 -11.07 22.66
CA SER A 80 10.80 -11.36 22.50
C SER A 80 10.00 -10.09 22.19
N LEU A 81 10.31 -8.95 22.83
CA LEU A 81 9.70 -7.66 22.52
C LEU A 81 10.13 -7.14 21.13
N CYS A 82 11.40 -7.28 20.76
CA CYS A 82 11.87 -6.97 19.40
C CYS A 82 11.23 -7.89 18.34
N SER A 83 10.96 -9.15 18.68
CA SER A 83 10.23 -10.06 17.77
C SER A 83 8.80 -9.61 17.52
N THR A 84 8.18 -8.87 18.45
CA THR A 84 6.85 -8.27 18.27
C THR A 84 6.88 -6.87 17.66
N SER A 85 8.07 -6.25 17.49
CA SER A 85 8.17 -4.95 16.82
C SER A 85 8.09 -5.13 15.32
N VAL A 86 6.86 -5.15 14.82
CA VAL A 86 6.56 -5.23 13.41
C VAL A 86 6.87 -3.89 12.73
N TYR A 87 7.86 -3.87 11.84
CA TYR A 87 8.16 -2.71 11.00
C TYR A 87 6.98 -2.45 10.04
N ARG A 88 6.31 -1.29 10.18
CA ARG A 88 5.12 -0.90 9.39
C ARG A 88 5.35 -0.95 7.88
N GLY A 89 6.57 -0.75 7.40
CA GLY A 89 6.87 -0.84 5.96
C GLY A 89 6.79 -2.25 5.38
N PHE A 90 6.84 -3.30 6.21
CA PHE A 90 6.77 -4.69 5.72
C PHE A 90 5.34 -5.21 5.59
N PHE A 91 4.41 -4.70 6.42
CA PHE A 91 2.99 -5.11 6.39
C PHE A 91 2.08 -4.17 5.59
N GLN A 92 2.53 -2.94 5.27
CA GLN A 92 1.83 -2.10 4.29
C GLN A 92 2.07 -2.51 2.83
N ALA A 93 3.06 -3.38 2.56
CA ALA A 93 3.41 -3.81 1.20
C ALA A 93 2.64 -5.06 0.74
N HIS A 94 1.86 -5.69 1.61
CA HIS A 94 0.99 -6.78 1.23
C HIS A 94 -0.45 -6.29 1.27
N PRO A 95 -1.07 -6.02 0.11
CA PRO A 95 -2.49 -5.75 0.09
C PRO A 95 -3.23 -6.92 0.75
N ALA A 96 -4.40 -6.68 1.33
CA ALA A 96 -5.34 -7.76 1.63
C ALA A 96 -5.48 -8.65 0.38
N MET A 97 -5.78 -9.95 0.52
CA MET A 97 -5.73 -10.91 -0.60
C MET A 97 -6.54 -10.51 -1.86
N GLU A 98 -7.37 -9.47 -1.78
CA GLU A 98 -8.24 -8.95 -2.83
C GLU A 98 -7.94 -7.49 -3.23
N GLU A 99 -6.96 -6.83 -2.63
CA GLU A 99 -6.59 -5.45 -2.95
C GLU A 99 -5.36 -5.43 -3.88
N VAL A 100 -5.29 -4.43 -4.76
CA VAL A 100 -4.12 -4.19 -5.60
C VAL A 100 -3.82 -2.70 -5.53
N TYR A 101 -2.59 -2.37 -5.11
CA TYR A 101 -2.14 -0.98 -5.09
C TYR A 101 -1.99 -0.45 -6.51
N PHE A 102 -2.36 0.82 -6.70
CA PHE A 102 -2.09 1.50 -7.94
C PHE A 102 -0.58 1.64 -8.16
N GLY A 103 -0.11 1.32 -9.37
CA GLY A 103 1.32 1.24 -9.70
C GLY A 103 1.93 -0.16 -9.52
N GLU A 104 1.24 -1.07 -8.83
CA GLU A 104 1.63 -2.49 -8.78
C GLU A 104 1.12 -3.26 -10.00
N SER A 105 1.80 -4.36 -10.31
CA SER A 105 1.47 -5.21 -11.45
C SER A 105 0.89 -6.55 -10.99
N ILE A 106 -0.24 -6.94 -11.58
CA ILE A 106 -0.94 -8.19 -11.23
C ILE A 106 -0.50 -9.28 -12.19
N THR A 107 -0.01 -10.41 -11.67
CA THR A 107 0.38 -11.54 -12.52
C THR A 107 -0.71 -12.62 -12.51
N VAL A 108 -1.28 -12.91 -13.67
CA VAL A 108 -2.31 -13.94 -13.87
C VAL A 108 -1.74 -15.11 -14.68
N LYS A 109 -2.16 -16.34 -14.36
CA LYS A 109 -1.73 -17.58 -15.05
C LYS A 109 -2.62 -17.89 -16.27
N GLN A 110 -2.89 -16.88 -17.08
CA GLN A 110 -3.70 -16.99 -18.30
C GLN A 110 -3.02 -16.19 -19.42
N PRO A 111 -3.11 -16.63 -20.69
CA PRO A 111 -2.64 -15.85 -21.82
C PRO A 111 -3.47 -14.57 -22.01
N ALA A 112 -2.88 -13.58 -22.68
CA ALA A 112 -3.50 -12.27 -22.84
C ALA A 112 -4.83 -12.35 -23.61
N GLU A 113 -4.93 -13.22 -24.62
CA GLU A 113 -6.13 -13.40 -25.43
C GLU A 113 -7.30 -13.95 -24.60
N GLU A 114 -7.05 -14.95 -23.75
CA GLU A 114 -8.06 -15.53 -22.87
C GLU A 114 -8.52 -14.50 -21.82
N LEU A 115 -7.61 -13.67 -21.31
CA LEU A 115 -7.96 -12.57 -20.41
C LEU A 115 -8.90 -11.56 -21.08
N LEU A 116 -8.60 -11.17 -22.32
CA LEU A 116 -9.44 -10.23 -23.06
C LEU A 116 -10.82 -10.83 -23.37
N GLN A 117 -10.89 -12.14 -23.70
CA GLN A 117 -12.16 -12.84 -23.85
C GLN A 117 -12.96 -12.92 -22.54
N ASN A 118 -12.29 -13.15 -21.41
CA ASN A 118 -12.93 -13.16 -20.11
C ASN A 118 -13.47 -11.77 -19.73
N LEU A 119 -12.80 -10.69 -20.12
CA LEU A 119 -13.29 -9.33 -19.92
C LEU A 119 -14.58 -9.09 -20.73
N THR A 120 -14.61 -9.45 -22.01
CA THR A 120 -15.81 -9.29 -22.84
C THR A 120 -16.96 -10.18 -22.37
N ALA A 121 -16.69 -11.42 -21.95
CA ALA A 121 -17.68 -12.32 -21.37
C ALA A 121 -18.31 -11.76 -20.08
N LYS A 122 -17.57 -10.97 -19.31
CA LYS A 122 -18.08 -10.22 -18.15
C LYS A 122 -18.83 -8.93 -18.52
N GLY A 123 -19.03 -8.65 -19.80
CA GLY A 123 -19.70 -7.45 -20.28
C GLY A 123 -18.84 -6.18 -20.22
N ILE A 124 -17.52 -6.32 -20.05
CA ILE A 124 -16.60 -5.18 -20.00
C ILE A 124 -16.12 -4.87 -21.41
N THR A 125 -16.45 -3.67 -21.89
CA THR A 125 -15.99 -3.19 -23.20
C THR A 125 -14.61 -2.56 -23.08
N TYR A 126 -13.73 -2.84 -24.04
CA TYR A 126 -12.41 -2.22 -24.12
C TYR A 126 -12.11 -1.79 -25.56
N ARG A 127 -11.23 -0.80 -25.70
CA ARG A 127 -10.64 -0.39 -26.98
C ARG A 127 -9.12 -0.47 -26.90
N VAL A 128 -8.50 -0.75 -28.04
CA VAL A 128 -7.04 -0.76 -28.19
C VAL A 128 -6.61 0.56 -28.81
N ASP A 129 -5.55 1.15 -28.28
CA ASP A 129 -4.99 2.40 -28.79
C ASP A 129 -3.45 2.39 -28.59
N SER A 130 -2.75 3.23 -29.34
CA SER A 130 -1.30 3.43 -29.27
C SER A 130 -0.91 4.90 -29.11
N VAL A 131 -1.89 5.81 -29.19
CA VAL A 131 -1.65 7.25 -29.21
C VAL A 131 -2.02 7.87 -27.87
N MET A 132 -1.10 8.63 -27.30
CA MET A 132 -1.32 9.37 -26.06
C MET A 132 -1.22 10.87 -26.28
N PHE A 133 -2.12 11.61 -25.64
CA PHE A 133 -2.12 13.05 -25.62
C PHE A 133 -1.73 13.53 -24.22
N TYR A 134 -0.60 14.22 -24.13
CA TYR A 134 -0.10 14.77 -22.87
C TYR A 134 -0.28 16.28 -22.86
N PRO A 135 -0.89 16.86 -21.80
CA PRO A 135 -1.00 18.31 -21.72
C PRO A 135 0.40 18.92 -21.60
N VAL A 136 0.64 20.00 -22.33
CA VAL A 136 1.90 20.75 -22.19
C VAL A 136 1.84 21.55 -20.89
N THR A 137 2.65 21.16 -19.92
CA THR A 137 2.67 21.77 -18.57
C THR A 137 3.35 23.14 -18.58
N ASN A 138 4.36 23.34 -19.44
CA ASN A 138 5.13 24.58 -19.51
C ASN A 138 4.70 25.42 -20.72
N GLN A 139 3.62 26.17 -20.55
CA GLN A 139 2.91 26.85 -21.65
C GLN A 139 3.51 28.21 -22.03
N HIS A 140 4.46 28.73 -21.24
CA HIS A 140 4.93 30.13 -21.36
C HIS A 140 5.98 30.37 -22.46
N ASN A 141 6.55 29.31 -23.06
CA ASN A 141 7.65 29.42 -24.05
C ASN A 141 7.44 28.49 -25.27
N LEU A 142 6.23 28.44 -25.81
CA LEU A 142 5.93 27.64 -26.99
C LEU A 142 6.05 28.49 -28.26
N PHE A 143 6.77 27.97 -29.25
CA PHE A 143 6.95 28.59 -30.55
C PHE A 143 6.70 27.56 -31.66
N TYR A 144 6.01 27.96 -32.73
CA TYR A 144 5.96 27.16 -33.96
C TYR A 144 7.10 27.59 -34.88
N LYS A 145 7.78 26.63 -35.49
CA LYS A 145 8.72 26.86 -36.59
C LYS A 145 7.90 26.88 -37.89
N ILE A 146 7.78 28.04 -38.51
CA ILE A 146 7.11 28.19 -39.80
C ILE A 146 8.20 28.08 -40.87
N GLN A 147 8.05 27.10 -41.76
CA GLN A 147 8.91 26.94 -42.92
C GLN A 147 8.08 27.25 -44.16
N ALA A 148 8.46 28.28 -44.91
CA ALA A 148 7.79 28.60 -46.17
C ALA A 148 8.13 27.51 -47.19
N ALA A 149 7.13 27.02 -47.93
CA ALA A 149 7.28 25.90 -48.87
C ALA A 149 8.33 26.13 -49.97
N THR A 150 8.76 27.38 -50.17
CA THR A 150 9.65 27.81 -51.25
C THR A 150 10.99 28.37 -50.77
N ASP A 151 11.22 28.51 -49.46
CA ASP A 151 12.40 29.22 -48.93
C ASP A 151 13.04 28.47 -47.76
N THR A 152 14.37 28.43 -47.71
CA THR A 152 15.14 27.74 -46.64
C THR A 152 15.15 28.52 -45.31
N SER A 153 14.57 29.72 -45.28
CA SER A 153 14.46 30.53 -44.08
C SER A 153 13.35 29.99 -43.16
N SER A 154 13.68 29.83 -41.89
CA SER A 154 12.72 29.42 -40.86
C SER A 154 12.57 30.51 -39.82
N ALA A 155 11.32 30.92 -39.57
CA ALA A 155 10.98 31.88 -38.53
C ALA A 155 10.27 31.17 -37.36
N TRP A 156 10.57 31.62 -36.14
CA TRP A 156 9.90 31.17 -34.93
C TRP A 156 8.80 32.15 -34.55
N GLN A 157 7.55 31.69 -34.44
CA GLN A 157 6.42 32.51 -34.01
C GLN A 157 5.85 31.98 -32.69
N PRO A 158 5.61 32.84 -31.68
CA PRO A 158 5.04 32.41 -30.41
C PRO A 158 3.62 31.88 -30.60
N VAL A 159 3.28 30.84 -29.85
CA VAL A 159 1.90 30.30 -29.82
C VAL A 159 1.01 31.26 -29.04
N SER A 160 0.01 31.86 -29.70
CA SER A 160 -1.02 32.65 -29.01
C SER A 160 -2.03 31.71 -28.34
N MET A 161 -1.90 31.54 -27.02
CA MET A 161 -2.82 30.75 -26.20
C MET A 161 -3.92 31.67 -25.64
N LYS A 162 -5.19 31.35 -25.90
CA LYS A 162 -6.32 31.93 -25.15
C LYS A 162 -6.41 31.23 -23.79
N GLN A 163 -6.97 31.89 -22.77
CA GLN A 163 -7.11 31.35 -21.41
C GLN A 163 -7.79 29.97 -21.33
N ASP A 164 -8.63 29.61 -22.30
CA ASP A 164 -9.35 28.33 -22.35
C ASP A 164 -8.70 27.26 -23.24
N SER A 165 -7.52 27.54 -23.82
CA SER A 165 -6.87 26.63 -24.78
C SER A 165 -5.74 25.84 -24.12
N THR A 166 -5.86 24.51 -24.08
CA THR A 166 -4.78 23.61 -23.64
C THR A 166 -4.15 22.92 -24.83
N LEU A 167 -2.83 23.03 -24.97
CA LEU A 167 -2.09 22.26 -25.96
C LEU A 167 -1.79 20.85 -25.47
N TYR A 168 -1.93 19.89 -26.37
CA TYR A 168 -1.55 18.51 -26.15
C TYR A 168 -0.45 18.10 -27.11
N VAL A 169 0.54 17.36 -26.61
CA VAL A 169 1.53 16.67 -27.43
C VAL A 169 1.03 15.27 -27.69
N ARG A 170 0.87 14.94 -28.98
CA ARG A 170 0.62 13.59 -29.46
C ARG A 170 1.93 12.80 -29.36
N ARG A 171 1.92 11.67 -28.65
CA ARG A 171 3.00 10.69 -28.64
C ARG A 171 2.45 9.33 -29.04
N GLU A 172 3.09 8.71 -30.01
CA GLU A 172 2.84 7.32 -30.35
C GLU A 172 3.73 6.44 -29.46
N GLY A 173 3.15 5.42 -28.83
CA GLY A 173 3.84 4.55 -27.90
C GLY A 173 3.39 3.10 -28.02
N ASN A 174 3.64 2.32 -26.97
CA ASN A 174 3.22 0.92 -26.90
C ASN A 174 1.69 0.81 -26.89
N LEU A 175 1.19 -0.31 -27.41
CA LEU A 175 -0.24 -0.64 -27.36
C LEU A 175 -0.73 -0.67 -25.91
N PHE A 176 -1.86 -0.03 -25.67
CA PHE A 176 -2.56 -0.08 -24.39
C PHE A 176 -4.05 -0.33 -24.62
N TYR A 177 -4.69 -0.82 -23.57
CA TYR A 177 -6.11 -1.11 -23.53
C TYR A 177 -6.80 -0.05 -22.67
N LEU A 178 -7.98 0.38 -23.11
CA LEU A 178 -8.76 1.40 -22.44
C LEU A 178 -10.19 0.92 -22.21
N ILE A 179 -10.61 0.90 -20.95
CA ILE A 179 -11.99 0.63 -20.53
C ILE A 179 -12.67 1.99 -20.33
N PRO A 180 -13.66 2.37 -21.16
CA PRO A 180 -14.27 3.70 -21.10
C PRO A 180 -14.95 3.95 -19.76
N GLU A 181 -15.67 2.94 -19.27
CA GLU A 181 -16.46 3.00 -18.05
C GLU A 181 -16.43 1.64 -17.36
N PHE A 182 -16.14 1.63 -16.06
CA PHE A 182 -16.14 0.44 -15.22
C PHE A 182 -16.85 0.76 -13.89
N ARG A 183 -17.99 0.11 -13.65
CA ARG A 183 -18.82 0.35 -12.47
C ARG A 183 -18.44 -0.62 -11.36
N THR A 184 -18.07 -0.08 -10.20
CA THR A 184 -17.93 -0.82 -8.95
C THR A 184 -19.11 -0.48 -8.03
N GLU A 185 -19.29 -1.24 -6.94
CA GLU A 185 -20.42 -1.06 -6.01
C GLU A 185 -20.52 0.38 -5.46
N ASN A 186 -19.38 1.05 -5.27
CA ASN A 186 -19.32 2.36 -4.65
C ASN A 186 -18.94 3.51 -5.60
N ARG A 187 -18.33 3.22 -6.77
CA ARG A 187 -17.78 4.25 -7.67
C ARG A 187 -17.75 3.81 -9.14
N THR A 188 -17.84 4.79 -10.04
CA THR A 188 -17.56 4.59 -11.46
C THR A 188 -16.12 5.00 -11.77
N LEU A 189 -15.35 4.07 -12.33
CA LEU A 189 -14.04 4.36 -12.90
C LEU A 189 -14.21 4.65 -14.39
N ARG A 190 -13.56 5.71 -14.88
CA ARG A 190 -13.59 6.12 -16.27
C ARG A 190 -12.20 6.11 -16.85
N ASN A 191 -12.11 5.84 -18.15
CA ASN A 191 -10.85 5.87 -18.90
C ASN A 191 -9.75 5.03 -18.23
N VAL A 192 -10.08 3.83 -17.75
CA VAL A 192 -9.12 2.94 -17.10
C VAL A 192 -8.17 2.42 -18.16
N ARG A 193 -6.90 2.82 -18.06
CA ARG A 193 -5.83 2.41 -18.96
C ARG A 193 -5.02 1.30 -18.33
N PHE A 194 -4.79 0.23 -19.08
CA PHE A 194 -3.91 -0.85 -18.67
C PHE A 194 -3.10 -1.41 -19.83
N THR A 195 -1.98 -2.04 -19.50
CA THR A 195 -1.12 -2.75 -20.44
C THR A 195 -0.98 -4.21 -20.03
N LEU A 196 -0.84 -5.09 -21.03
CA LEU A 196 -0.59 -6.51 -20.83
C LEU A 196 0.85 -6.82 -21.27
N SER A 197 1.60 -7.49 -20.41
CA SER A 197 2.95 -7.99 -20.71
C SER A 197 2.98 -9.49 -20.51
N GLU A 198 3.25 -10.25 -21.57
CA GLU A 198 3.24 -11.71 -21.53
C GLU A 198 4.66 -12.28 -21.32
N ASN A 199 4.78 -13.20 -20.36
CA ASN A 199 5.98 -14.00 -20.20
C ASN A 199 5.82 -15.33 -20.94
N ARG A 200 6.35 -15.38 -22.18
CA ARG A 200 6.29 -16.54 -23.08
C ARG A 200 6.80 -17.86 -22.47
N LYS A 201 7.66 -17.82 -21.44
CA LYS A 201 8.20 -19.03 -20.79
C LYS A 201 7.29 -19.62 -19.72
N LYS A 202 6.37 -18.85 -19.15
CA LYS A 202 5.62 -19.24 -17.94
C LYS A 202 4.10 -19.18 -18.10
N THR A 203 3.58 -18.92 -19.32
CA THR A 203 2.14 -18.71 -19.60
C THR A 203 1.50 -17.77 -18.57
N LYS A 204 2.24 -16.71 -18.21
CA LYS A 204 1.83 -15.71 -17.24
C LYS A 204 1.71 -14.37 -17.94
N THR A 205 0.60 -13.69 -17.69
CA THR A 205 0.36 -12.33 -18.17
C THR A 205 0.39 -11.39 -16.98
N THR A 206 1.19 -10.35 -17.10
CA THR A 206 1.26 -9.25 -16.14
C THR A 206 0.37 -8.12 -16.61
N ILE A 207 -0.57 -7.70 -15.77
CA ILE A 207 -1.49 -6.60 -15.97
C ILE A 207 -0.96 -5.41 -15.17
N THR A 208 -0.74 -4.28 -15.83
CA THR A 208 -0.34 -3.03 -15.18
C THR A 208 -1.37 -1.96 -15.47
N ILE A 209 -2.01 -1.45 -14.41
CA ILE A 209 -2.92 -0.30 -14.52
C ILE A 209 -2.07 0.96 -14.51
N GLN A 210 -2.23 1.78 -15.54
CA GLN A 210 -1.39 2.97 -15.75
C GLN A 210 -2.05 4.26 -15.28
N MET A 211 -3.37 4.36 -15.45
CA MET A 211 -4.14 5.52 -14.99
C MET A 211 -5.63 5.23 -15.04
N PHE A 212 -6.39 5.96 -14.24
CA PHE A 212 -7.86 6.01 -14.34
C PHE A 212 -8.39 7.34 -13.80
N GLN A 213 -9.66 7.62 -14.07
CA GLN A 213 -10.42 8.70 -13.45
C GLN A 213 -11.50 8.10 -12.55
N ALA A 214 -11.68 8.65 -11.36
CA ALA A 214 -12.74 8.22 -10.44
C ALA A 214 -13.60 9.40 -10.02
N ASP A 215 -14.90 9.16 -9.88
CA ASP A 215 -15.83 10.17 -9.38
C ASP A 215 -15.37 10.68 -8.00
N GLY A 216 -15.27 12.01 -7.85
CA GLY A 216 -14.83 12.67 -6.62
C GLY A 216 -13.32 12.97 -6.51
N LEU A 217 -12.48 12.47 -7.42
CA LEU A 217 -11.07 12.86 -7.52
C LEU A 217 -10.87 13.90 -8.63
N ARG A 218 -10.33 15.08 -8.28
CA ARG A 218 -9.94 16.09 -9.27
C ARG A 218 -8.60 15.68 -9.91
N GLY A 219 -8.64 14.84 -10.94
CA GLY A 219 -7.46 14.46 -11.72
C GLY A 219 -7.46 13.00 -12.18
N TYR A 220 -6.41 12.63 -12.91
CA TYR A 220 -6.08 11.23 -13.16
C TYR A 220 -5.30 10.72 -11.94
N VAL A 221 -5.64 9.52 -11.48
CA VAL A 221 -4.81 8.74 -10.55
C VAL A 221 -3.80 7.95 -11.36
#